data_AF-A0A2M6ZVA9-F1
#
_entry.id   AF-A0A2M6ZVA9-F1
#
_cell.length_a   1.000
_cell.length_b   1.000
_cell.length_c   1.000
_cell.angle_alpha   90.00
_cell.angle_beta   90.00
_cell.angle_gamma   90.00
#
_symmetry.space_group_name_H-M   'P 1'
#
loop_
_entity.id
_entity.type
_entity.pdbx_description
1 polymer ?
#
loop_
_entity_poly.entity_id
_entity_poly.type
_entity_poly.pdbx_seq_one_letter_code
_entity_poly.pdbx_strand_id
1 'polypeptide(L)'
;MKVLDELWQGGHEILDIYYPEEISLGEEEWSVDVYQDEINELYHLNWTWTVTSKRQLEIDGEKEDDLPDWIVVVEEPFSDEVVCKSIEGWLRDRGYKFGIKMVSLEQARGSGLVKALREMDIESEKRDAVPMEKVMKELRKK
;
A
#
# COMPACT_ATOMS: atom_id res chain seq x y z
N MET A 1 10.44 -7.82 -13.28
CA MET A 1 10.09 -6.43 -13.66
C MET A 1 11.33 -5.67 -14.07
N LYS A 2 11.32 -4.92 -15.19
CA LYS A 2 12.47 -4.08 -15.59
C LYS A 2 12.84 -3.02 -14.54
N VAL A 3 11.84 -2.47 -13.87
CA VAL A 3 12.00 -1.43 -12.84
C VAL A 3 12.87 -1.87 -11.66
N LEU A 4 12.63 -3.08 -11.13
CA LEU A 4 13.44 -3.63 -10.04
C LEU A 4 14.88 -3.93 -10.48
N ASP A 5 15.06 -4.38 -11.74
CA ASP A 5 16.38 -4.64 -12.33
C ASP A 5 17.18 -3.34 -12.48
N GLU A 6 16.55 -2.27 -12.95
CA GLU A 6 17.19 -0.96 -13.11
C GLU A 6 17.54 -0.30 -11.77
N LEU A 7 16.66 -0.39 -10.76
CA LEU A 7 16.94 0.09 -9.40
C LEU A 7 18.11 -0.66 -8.76
N TRP A 8 18.11 -1.98 -8.91
CA TRP A 8 19.19 -2.82 -8.40
C TRP A 8 20.52 -2.51 -9.08
N GLN A 9 20.53 -2.35 -10.41
CA GLN A 9 21.71 -1.93 -11.17
C GLN A 9 22.15 -0.50 -10.85
N GLY A 10 21.22 0.37 -10.45
CA GLY A 10 21.48 1.73 -9.97
C GLY A 10 22.17 1.79 -8.60
N GLY A 11 22.38 0.65 -7.93
CA GLY A 11 23.03 0.58 -6.62
C GLY A 11 22.10 0.93 -5.45
N HIS A 12 20.78 0.87 -5.66
CA HIS A 12 19.84 1.02 -4.56
C HIS A 12 19.81 -0.27 -3.75
N GLU A 13 20.45 -0.25 -2.58
CA GLU A 13 20.56 -1.41 -1.70
C GLU A 13 19.39 -1.49 -0.71
N ILE A 14 18.68 -0.39 -0.46
CA ILE A 14 17.60 -0.30 0.53
C ILE A 14 16.35 0.28 -0.14
N LEU A 15 15.20 -0.36 0.05
CA LEU A 15 13.89 0.15 -0.32
C LEU A 15 13.14 0.59 0.93
N ASP A 16 12.80 1.88 0.97
CA ASP A 16 11.90 2.43 1.98
C ASP A 16 10.45 2.07 1.60
N ILE A 17 9.72 1.45 2.52
CA ILE A 17 8.32 1.04 2.36
C ILE A 17 7.45 1.61 3.46
N TYR A 18 6.15 1.75 3.19
CA TYR A 18 5.14 2.15 4.17
C TYR A 18 3.76 1.63 3.80
N TYR A 19 2.83 1.65 4.74
CA TYR A 19 1.41 1.36 4.50
C TYR A 19 0.55 2.40 5.26
N PRO A 20 -0.58 2.86 4.69
CA PRO A 20 -1.46 3.83 5.34
C PRO A 20 -2.41 3.24 6.40
N GLU A 21 -2.64 1.93 6.39
CA GLU A 21 -3.58 1.25 7.27
C GLU A 21 -3.12 1.25 8.74
N GLU A 22 -4.04 1.55 9.65
CA GLU A 22 -3.80 1.42 11.09
C GLU A 22 -4.27 0.04 11.57
N ILE A 23 -3.33 -0.88 11.80
CA ILE A 23 -3.60 -2.25 12.26
C ILE A 23 -2.93 -2.48 13.61
N SER A 24 -3.62 -3.18 14.51
CA SER A 24 -3.09 -3.48 15.84
C SER A 24 -2.00 -4.55 15.78
N LEU A 25 -0.89 -4.34 16.51
CA LEU A 25 0.13 -5.37 16.66
C LEU A 25 -0.48 -6.66 17.23
N GLY A 26 -0.19 -7.79 16.57
CA GLY A 26 -0.71 -9.09 16.96
C GLY A 26 -2.06 -9.46 16.36
N GLU A 27 -2.65 -8.61 15.50
CA GLU A 27 -3.91 -8.90 14.82
C GLU A 27 -3.76 -10.10 13.89
N GLU A 28 -4.70 -11.05 13.93
CA GLU A 28 -4.61 -12.30 13.16
C GLU A 28 -5.32 -12.19 11.79
N GLU A 29 -6.23 -11.24 11.65
CA GLU A 29 -7.03 -10.96 10.46
C GLU A 29 -6.64 -9.56 9.95
N TRP A 30 -5.75 -9.52 8.96
CA TRP A 30 -5.20 -8.26 8.49
C TRP A 30 -4.81 -8.33 7.02
N SER A 31 -4.86 -7.20 6.35
CA SER A 31 -4.34 -7.00 5.00
C SER A 31 -3.83 -5.56 4.89
N VAL A 32 -2.65 -5.37 4.32
CA VAL A 32 -2.06 -4.05 4.09
C VAL A 32 -1.56 -3.90 2.66
N ASP A 33 -1.80 -2.73 2.08
CA ASP A 33 -1.17 -2.29 0.84
C ASP A 33 0.13 -1.55 1.16
N VAL A 34 1.23 -2.13 0.72
CA VAL A 34 2.60 -1.64 0.91
C VAL A 34 3.02 -0.80 -0.29
N TYR A 35 3.36 0.46 0.00
CA TYR A 35 3.79 1.49 -0.93
C TYR A 35 5.32 1.69 -0.87
N GLN A 36 5.88 2.15 -1.98
CA GLN A 36 7.31 2.28 -2.27
C GLN A 36 7.61 3.52 -3.14
N ASP A 37 7.54 4.71 -2.54
CA ASP A 37 7.56 5.98 -3.29
C ASP A 37 8.67 6.08 -4.34
N GLU A 38 9.87 5.59 -4.04
CA GLU A 38 11.01 5.64 -4.97
C GLU A 38 10.74 4.88 -6.29
N ILE A 39 10.14 3.69 -6.22
CA ILE A 39 9.77 2.90 -7.40
C ILE A 39 8.66 3.60 -8.19
N ASN A 40 7.63 4.09 -7.49
CA ASN A 40 6.49 4.75 -8.12
C ASN A 40 6.89 6.09 -8.78
N GLU A 41 7.73 6.90 -8.13
CA GLU A 41 8.19 8.19 -8.67
C GLU A 41 9.13 8.02 -9.86
N LEU A 42 10.11 7.10 -9.77
CA LEU A 42 11.11 6.92 -10.84
C LEU A 42 10.52 6.37 -12.14
N TYR A 43 9.47 5.56 -12.04
CA TYR A 43 8.88 4.86 -13.18
C TYR A 43 7.43 5.24 -13.48
N HIS A 44 6.91 6.27 -12.82
CA HIS A 44 5.51 6.73 -12.94
C HIS A 44 4.51 5.58 -12.77
N LEU A 45 4.78 4.69 -11.81
CA LEU A 45 3.91 3.57 -11.47
C LEU A 45 2.98 3.94 -10.31
N ASN A 46 1.91 3.17 -10.19
CA ASN A 46 1.06 3.12 -8.98
C ASN A 46 1.01 1.67 -8.49
N TRP A 47 2.18 1.02 -8.46
CA TRP A 47 2.27 -0.36 -8.07
C TRP A 47 2.45 -0.45 -6.55
N THR A 48 1.64 -1.28 -5.90
CA THR A 48 1.73 -1.65 -4.49
C THR A 48 1.88 -3.16 -4.35
N TRP A 49 2.51 -3.62 -3.28
CA TRP A 49 2.39 -5.00 -2.84
C TRP A 49 1.27 -5.11 -1.83
N THR A 50 0.49 -6.18 -1.86
CA THR A 50 -0.51 -6.41 -0.82
C THR A 50 0.00 -7.54 0.06
N VAL A 51 0.14 -7.30 1.36
CA VAL A 51 0.49 -8.34 2.33
C VAL A 51 -0.76 -8.67 3.13
N THR A 52 -1.25 -9.90 3.00
CA THR A 52 -2.50 -10.32 3.63
C THR A 52 -2.28 -11.55 4.50
N SER A 53 -2.99 -11.62 5.62
CA SER A 53 -2.96 -12.78 6.48
C SER A 53 -3.75 -13.92 5.83
N LYS A 54 -3.29 -15.15 6.03
CA LYS A 54 -3.99 -16.34 5.52
C LYS A 54 -5.42 -16.43 6.07
N ARG A 55 -5.62 -16.00 7.32
CA ARG A 55 -6.97 -15.92 7.91
C ARG A 55 -7.86 -14.93 7.17
N GLN A 56 -7.34 -13.75 6.82
CA GLN A 56 -8.07 -12.76 6.03
C GLN A 56 -8.45 -13.37 4.67
N LEU A 57 -7.50 -14.02 3.99
CA LEU A 57 -7.73 -14.69 2.71
C LEU A 57 -8.83 -15.77 2.79
N GLU A 58 -8.83 -16.57 3.85
CA GLU A 58 -9.86 -17.60 4.09
C GLU A 58 -11.25 -17.00 4.30
N ILE A 59 -11.35 -15.82 4.89
CA ILE A 59 -12.60 -15.09 5.12
C ILE A 59 -13.13 -14.50 3.82
N ASP A 60 -12.25 -13.92 3.01
CA ASP A 60 -12.60 -13.43 1.67
C ASP A 60 -12.99 -14.58 0.72
N GLY A 61 -12.68 -15.83 1.10
CA GLY A 61 -13.00 -17.03 0.32
C GLY A 61 -12.12 -17.18 -0.92
N GLU A 62 -10.97 -16.51 -0.92
CA GLU A 62 -10.01 -16.50 -2.01
C GLU A 62 -8.99 -17.65 -1.85
N LYS A 63 -8.36 -18.03 -2.96
CA LYS A 63 -7.30 -19.05 -2.97
C LYS A 63 -5.99 -18.39 -3.34
N GLU A 64 -4.93 -18.76 -2.63
CA GLU A 64 -3.57 -18.26 -2.86
C GLU A 64 -3.14 -18.41 -4.35
N ASP A 65 -3.50 -19.51 -5.00
CA ASP A 65 -3.22 -19.77 -6.43
C ASP A 65 -3.92 -18.82 -7.41
N ASP A 66 -5.03 -18.19 -7.01
CA ASP A 66 -5.78 -17.23 -7.84
C ASP A 66 -5.30 -15.78 -7.63
N LEU A 67 -4.44 -15.56 -6.62
CA LEU A 67 -3.98 -14.22 -6.29
C LEU A 67 -2.95 -13.72 -7.30
N PRO A 68 -2.96 -12.41 -7.59
CA PRO A 68 -1.88 -11.78 -8.32
C PRO A 68 -0.53 -11.99 -7.66
N ASP A 69 0.49 -12.05 -8.50
CA ASP A 69 1.88 -12.28 -8.15
C ASP A 69 2.49 -11.22 -7.20
N TRP A 70 1.86 -10.05 -7.05
CA TRP A 70 2.27 -9.00 -6.11
C TRP A 70 1.57 -9.08 -4.74
N ILE A 71 0.70 -10.08 -4.53
CA ILE A 71 0.08 -10.35 -3.23
C ILE A 71 0.92 -11.40 -2.49
N VAL A 72 1.24 -11.10 -1.25
CA VAL A 72 2.04 -11.95 -0.37
C VAL A 72 1.16 -12.40 0.79
N VAL A 73 0.95 -13.71 0.90
CA VAL A 73 0.15 -14.31 1.97
C VAL A 73 1.06 -14.72 3.12
N VAL A 74 0.67 -14.38 4.34
CA VAL A 74 1.42 -14.71 5.56
C VAL A 74 0.54 -15.39 6.60
N GLU A 75 1.10 -16.34 7.35
CA GLU A 75 0.39 -17.00 8.46
C GLU A 75 0.60 -16.30 9.80
N GLU A 76 1.54 -15.35 9.86
CA GLU A 76 1.94 -14.65 11.07
C GLU A 76 0.96 -13.52 11.43
N PRO A 77 0.77 -13.23 12.74
CA PRO A 77 0.01 -12.08 13.16
C PRO A 77 0.70 -10.78 12.76
N PHE A 78 -0.07 -9.70 12.68
CA PHE A 78 0.40 -8.42 12.18
C PHE A 78 1.57 -7.87 13.00
N SER A 79 2.63 -7.48 12.29
CA SER A 79 3.78 -6.76 12.81
C SER A 79 4.53 -6.10 11.66
N ASP A 80 5.10 -4.92 11.90
CA ASP A 80 5.96 -4.22 10.94
C ASP A 80 7.11 -5.11 10.44
N GLU A 81 7.64 -5.95 11.34
CA GLU A 81 8.72 -6.88 11.01
C GLU A 81 8.25 -7.97 10.03
N VAL A 82 7.02 -8.46 10.20
CA VAL A 82 6.42 -9.46 9.31
C VAL A 82 6.23 -8.86 7.93
N VAL A 83 5.66 -7.66 7.83
CA VAL A 83 5.49 -6.95 6.55
C VAL A 83 6.85 -6.78 5.85
N CYS A 84 7.87 -6.29 6.56
CA CYS A 84 9.21 -6.12 5.98
C CYS A 84 9.81 -7.44 5.48
N LYS A 85 9.76 -8.49 6.30
CA LYS A 85 10.31 -9.81 5.95
C LYS A 85 9.58 -10.44 4.78
N SER A 86 8.28 -10.23 4.66
CA SER A 86 7.47 -10.75 3.56
C SER A 86 7.84 -10.11 2.23
N ILE A 87 7.98 -8.78 2.20
CA ILE A 87 8.43 -8.07 0.99
C ILE A 87 9.88 -8.41 0.66
N GLU A 88 10.77 -8.48 1.66
CA GLU A 88 12.16 -8.90 1.46
C GLU A 88 12.24 -10.32 0.89
N GLY A 89 11.44 -11.25 1.44
CA GLY A 89 11.34 -12.62 0.97
C GLY A 89 10.86 -12.72 -0.48
N TRP A 90 9.83 -11.95 -0.83
CA TRP A 90 9.29 -11.88 -2.19
C TRP A 90 10.33 -11.36 -3.20
N LEU A 91 11.08 -10.32 -2.84
CA LEU A 91 12.17 -9.78 -3.66
C LEU A 91 13.32 -10.79 -3.81
N ARG A 92 13.67 -11.48 -2.73
CA ARG A 92 14.74 -12.49 -2.70
C ARG A 92 14.43 -13.69 -3.56
N ASP A 93 13.18 -14.18 -3.56
CA ASP A 93 12.74 -15.27 -4.43
C ASP A 93 12.96 -14.94 -5.92
N ARG A 94 12.88 -13.64 -6.26
CA ARG A 94 13.11 -13.10 -7.61
C ARG A 94 14.56 -12.75 -7.89
N GLY A 95 15.48 -13.05 -6.98
CA GLY A 95 16.91 -12.82 -7.13
C GLY A 95 17.41 -11.43 -6.73
N TYR A 96 16.55 -10.58 -6.15
CA TYR A 96 16.95 -9.27 -5.66
C TYR A 96 17.36 -9.32 -4.19
N LYS A 97 18.34 -8.52 -3.79
CA LYS A 97 18.83 -8.44 -2.39
C LYS A 97 18.68 -7.03 -1.83
N PHE A 98 17.52 -6.43 -2.04
CA PHE A 98 17.18 -5.18 -1.40
C PHE A 98 16.98 -5.41 0.11
N GLY A 99 17.58 -4.57 0.93
CA GLY A 99 17.17 -4.40 2.31
C GLY A 99 15.85 -3.63 2.36
N ILE A 100 14.93 -4.06 3.20
CA ILE A 100 13.64 -3.38 3.38
C ILE A 100 13.68 -2.55 4.66
N LYS A 101 13.22 -1.30 4.56
CA LYS A 101 13.11 -0.41 5.71
C LYS A 101 11.70 0.17 5.79
N MET A 102 11.02 -0.10 6.89
CA MET A 102 9.74 0.55 7.20
C MET A 102 9.98 2.02 7.53
N VAL A 103 9.24 2.92 6.87
CA VAL A 103 9.19 4.34 7.19
C VAL A 103 7.77 4.72 7.61
N SER A 104 7.64 5.70 8.49
CA SER A 104 6.31 6.19 8.87
C SER A 104 5.67 6.96 7.72
N LEU A 105 4.34 7.07 7.71
CA LEU A 105 3.63 7.91 6.74
C LEU A 105 4.14 9.36 6.72
N GLU A 106 4.56 9.91 7.87
CA GLU A 106 5.15 11.24 7.98
C GLU A 106 6.48 11.38 7.24
N GLN A 107 7.28 10.31 7.22
CA GLN A 107 8.56 10.25 6.50
C GLN A 107 8.39 9.85 5.03
N ALA A 108 7.33 9.12 4.71
CA ALA A 108 6.94 8.84 3.34
C ALA A 108 6.65 10.16 2.61
N ARG A 109 7.20 10.29 1.40
CA ARG A 109 6.88 11.43 0.51
C ARG A 109 5.42 11.38 0.09
N GLY A 110 4.83 10.18 0.12
CA GLY A 110 3.54 9.88 -0.47
C GLY A 110 3.73 9.68 -1.97
N SER A 111 3.20 8.59 -2.51
CA SER A 111 3.11 8.35 -3.95
C SER A 111 1.67 8.20 -4.39
N GLY A 112 1.41 8.57 -5.65
CA GLY A 112 0.08 8.46 -6.26
C GLY A 112 -1.02 9.14 -5.44
N LEU A 113 -2.01 8.34 -5.02
CA LEU A 113 -3.18 8.78 -4.25
C LEU A 113 -2.83 9.35 -2.87
N VAL A 114 -1.81 8.84 -2.18
CA VAL A 114 -1.43 9.33 -0.83
C VAL A 114 -0.92 10.77 -0.90
N LYS A 115 -0.13 11.07 -1.94
CA LYS A 115 0.35 12.43 -2.22
C LYS A 115 -0.82 13.35 -2.58
N ALA A 116 -1.71 12.91 -3.47
CA ALA A 116 -2.89 13.67 -3.86
C ALA A 116 -3.85 13.94 -2.68
N LEU A 117 -4.02 12.98 -1.76
CA LEU A 117 -4.79 13.13 -0.52
C LEU A 117 -4.14 14.08 0.48
N ARG A 118 -2.80 14.13 0.55
CA ARG A 118 -2.05 15.10 1.37
C ARG A 118 -2.08 16.51 0.80
N GLU A 119 -2.01 16.64 -0.53
CA GLU A 119 -2.10 17.93 -1.23
C GLU A 119 -3.55 18.43 -1.36
N MET A 120 -4.53 17.60 -1.03
CA MET A 120 -5.94 17.99 -0.97
C MET A 120 -6.16 18.91 0.23
N ASP A 121 -6.42 20.19 -0.06
CA ASP A 121 -6.86 21.15 0.94
C ASP A 121 -8.29 20.79 1.38
N ILE A 122 -8.39 20.03 2.47
CA ILE A 122 -9.67 19.59 3.07
C ILE A 122 -10.60 20.79 3.37
N GLU A 123 -10.03 21.98 3.59
CA GLU A 123 -10.78 23.22 3.78
C GLU A 123 -11.45 23.72 2.49
N SER A 124 -10.75 23.64 1.36
CA SER A 124 -11.28 23.98 0.04
C SER A 124 -12.42 23.04 -0.37
N GLU A 125 -12.27 21.72 -0.19
CA GLU A 125 -13.35 20.77 -0.50
C GLU A 125 -14.58 20.96 0.39
N LYS A 126 -14.41 21.30 1.68
CA LYS A 126 -15.53 21.65 2.55
C LYS A 126 -16.25 22.93 2.13
N ARG A 127 -15.58 23.88 1.47
CA ARG A 127 -16.22 25.09 0.92
C ARG A 127 -17.03 24.81 -0.34
N ASP A 128 -16.57 23.89 -1.19
CA ASP A 128 -17.28 23.49 -2.42
C ASP A 128 -18.33 22.40 -2.18
N ALA A 129 -18.30 21.75 -1.01
CA ALA A 129 -19.29 20.76 -0.62
C ALA A 129 -20.72 21.34 -0.63
N VAL A 130 -21.57 20.80 -1.50
CA VAL A 130 -22.98 21.15 -1.51
C VAL A 130 -23.67 20.48 -0.31
N PRO A 131 -24.30 21.25 0.59
CA PRO A 131 -24.97 20.67 1.75
C PRO A 131 -26.08 19.71 1.30
N MET A 132 -26.15 18.56 1.97
CA MET A 132 -27.08 17.44 1.67
C MET A 132 -28.54 17.91 1.56
N GLU A 133 -28.95 18.91 2.34
CA GLU A 133 -30.27 19.54 2.28
C GLU A 133 -30.58 20.17 0.91
N LYS A 134 -29.58 20.78 0.27
CA LYS A 134 -29.72 21.41 -1.05
C LYS A 134 -29.84 20.35 -2.15
N VAL A 135 -29.09 19.25 -2.03
CA VAL A 135 -29.18 18.08 -2.93
C VAL A 135 -30.55 17.40 -2.82
N MET A 136 -31.02 17.16 -1.60
CA MET A 136 -32.34 16.57 -1.33
C MET A 136 -33.49 17.45 -1.85
N LYS A 137 -33.35 18.77 -1.78
CA LYS A 137 -34.36 19.71 -2.28
C LYS A 137 -34.45 19.72 -3.81
N GLU A 138 -33.33 19.54 -4.51
CA GLU A 138 -33.32 19.45 -5.98
C GLU A 138 -33.79 18.07 -6.47
N LEU A 139 -33.45 16.98 -5.77
CA LEU A 139 -33.93 15.63 -6.10
C LEU A 139 -35.45 15.46 -5.91
N ARG A 140 -36.05 16.19 -4.96
CA ARG A 140 -37.52 16.20 -4.73
C ARG A 140 -38.29 17.11 -5.69
N LYS A 141 -37.61 17.87 -6.56
CA LYS A 141 -38.24 18.73 -7.58
C LYS A 141 -38.38 18.04 -8.94
N LYS A 142 -38.06 16.75 -9.04
CA LYS A 142 -38.29 15.93 -10.23
C LYS A 142 -39.54 15.08 -10.09
#